data_AF-A0A0F2C536-F1
#
_entry.id   AF-A0A0F2C536-F1
#
_cell.length_a   1.000
_cell.length_b   1.000
_cell.length_c   1.000
_cell.angle_alpha   90.00
_cell.angle_beta   90.00
_cell.angle_gamma   90.00
#
_symmetry.space_group_name_H-M   'P 1'
#
loop_
_entity.id
_entity.type
_entity.pdbx_description
1 polymer ?
#
loop_
_entity_poly.entity_id
_entity_poly.type
_entity_poly.pdbx_seq_one_letter_code
_entity_poly.pdbx_strand_id
1 'polypeptide(L)' 'MSSSQPRPILGLVGALMFWAGLCCTILFGAAAVWLLATGSQPSWILLAVTAGVCLAGWGLVKASGVPLGEAMLL' A
#
# COMPACT_ATOMS: atom_id res chain seq x y z
N MET A 1 24.22 2.08 -18.40
CA MET A 1 22.84 1.57 -18.43
C MET A 1 22.82 0.30 -17.59
N SER A 2 22.38 0.38 -16.33
CA SER A 2 22.35 -0.79 -15.45
C SER A 2 21.27 -1.74 -15.93
N SER A 3 21.65 -2.95 -16.32
CA SER A 3 20.76 -4.04 -16.67
C SER A 3 20.00 -4.50 -15.42
N SER A 4 18.94 -3.80 -15.07
CA SER A 4 18.03 -4.25 -14.02
C SER A 4 17.29 -5.48 -14.54
N GLN A 5 17.80 -6.67 -14.23
CA GLN A 5 17.03 -7.90 -14.39
C GLN A 5 15.68 -7.71 -13.68
N PRO A 6 14.56 -8.09 -14.31
CA PRO A 6 13.26 -8.02 -13.68
C PRO A 6 13.29 -8.80 -12.37
N ARG A 7 12.86 -8.16 -11.27
CA ARG A 7 12.81 -8.76 -9.93
C ARG A 7 11.35 -9.09 -9.58
N PRO A 8 10.80 -10.22 -10.08
CA PRO A 8 9.39 -10.55 -9.96
C PRO A 8 8.92 -10.63 -8.50
N ILE A 9 9.73 -11.24 -7.63
CA ILE A 9 9.42 -11.37 -6.19
C ILE A 9 9.34 -10.00 -5.50
N LEU A 10 10.22 -9.06 -5.87
CA LEU A 10 10.20 -7.70 -5.33
C LEU A 10 8.92 -6.96 -5.77
N GLY A 11 8.49 -7.18 -7.01
CA GLY A 11 7.21 -6.68 -7.53
C GLY A 11 6.01 -7.25 -6.77
N LEU A 12 5.97 -8.56 -6.54
CA LEU A 12 4.91 -9.23 -5.79
C LEU A 12 4.81 -8.71 -4.35
N VAL A 13 5.95 -8.60 -3.64
CA VAL A 13 6.00 -8.05 -2.28
C VAL A 13 5.51 -6.60 -2.26
N GLY A 14 5.96 -5.78 -3.22
CA GLY A 14 5.50 -4.41 -3.37
C GLY A 14 3.99 -4.32 -3.62
N ALA A 15 3.45 -5.19 -4.49
CA ALA A 15 2.03 -5.24 -4.81
C ALA A 15 1.20 -5.68 -3.59
N LEU A 16 1.65 -6.71 -2.86
CA LEU A 16 1.00 -7.15 -1.62
C LEU A 16 0.99 -6.04 -0.56
N MET A 17 2.12 -5.35 -0.35
CA MET A 17 2.18 -4.23 0.58
C MET A 17 1.27 -3.08 0.15
N PHE A 18 1.21 -2.77 -1.14
CA PHE A 18 0.33 -1.75 -1.68
C PHE A 18 -1.14 -2.09 -1.42
N TRP A 19 -1.58 -3.29 -1.80
CA TRP A 19 -2.97 -3.71 -1.63
C TRP A 19 -3.37 -3.85 -0.16
N ALA A 20 -2.49 -4.41 0.68
CA ALA A 20 -2.73 -4.48 2.11
C ALA A 20 -2.85 -3.08 2.73
N GLY A 21 -1.93 -2.17 2.39
CA GLY A 21 -1.98 -0.77 2.83
C GLY A 21 -3.26 -0.05 2.37
N LEU A 22 -3.68 -0.29 1.13
CA LEU A 22 -4.91 0.27 0.56
C LEU A 22 -6.16 -0.22 1.33
N CYS A 23 -6.29 -1.53 1.53
CA CYS A 23 -7.39 -2.12 2.30
C CYS A 23 -7.45 -1.58 3.73
N CYS A 24 -6.31 -1.53 4.43
CA CYS A 24 -6.25 -0.96 5.77
C CYS A 24 -6.64 0.53 5.79
N THR A 25 -6.24 1.30 4.77
CA THR A 25 -6.59 2.72 4.66
C THR A 25 -8.08 2.92 4.42
N ILE A 26 -8.71 2.08 3.59
CA ILE A 26 -10.16 2.12 3.35
C ILE A 26 -10.93 1.76 4.63
N LEU A 27 -10.53 0.69 5.32
CA LEU A 27 -11.12 0.28 6.60
C LEU A 27 -10.96 1.38 7.66
N PHE A 28 -9.78 2.00 7.74
CA PHE A 28 -9.56 3.13 8.63
C PHE A 28 -10.47 4.31 8.27
N GLY A 29 -10.64 4.62 6.99
CA GLY A 29 -11.56 5.66 6.52
C GLY A 29 -12.99 5.43 7.01
N ALA A 30 -13.49 4.20 6.84
CA ALA A 30 -14.83 3.82 7.33
C ALA A 30 -14.94 3.93 8.87
N ALA A 31 -13.94 3.43 9.61
CA ALA A 31 -13.90 3.52 11.07
C ALA A 31 -13.79 4.97 11.56
N ALA A 32 -13.02 5.81 10.87
CA ALA A 32 -12.83 7.22 11.21
C ALA A 32 -14.13 8.00 11.04
N VAL A 33 -14.89 7.75 9.96
CA VAL A 33 -16.22 8.35 9.76
C VAL A 33 -17.16 7.99 10.91
N TRP A 34 -17.16 6.72 11.32
CA TRP A 34 -17.98 6.27 12.45
C TRP A 34 -17.55 6.88 13.80
N LEU A 35 -16.24 6.99 14.06
CA LEU A 35 -15.71 7.62 15.27
C LEU A 35 -16.08 9.10 15.34
N LEU A 36 -15.92 9.82 14.23
CA LEU A 36 -16.31 11.23 14.13
C LEU A 36 -17.81 11.43 14.34
N ALA A 37 -18.65 10.52 13.82
CA ALA A 37 -20.09 10.55 14.01
C ALA A 37 -20.51 10.28 15.47
N THR A 38 -19.71 9.51 16.22
CA THR A 38 -19.93 9.20 17.65
C THR A 38 -19.23 10.18 18.60
N GLY A 39 -18.63 11.26 18.08
CA GLY A 39 -17.95 12.29 18.89
C GLY A 39 -16.57 11.87 19.41
N SER A 40 -16.02 10.75 18.91
CA SER A 40 -14.69 10.25 19.25
C SER A 40 -13.66 10.68 18.18
N GLN A 41 -12.40 10.84 18.58
CA GLN A 41 -11.34 11.26 17.66
C GLN A 41 -10.61 10.04 17.06
N PRO A 42 -10.52 9.91 15.73
CA PRO A 42 -9.71 8.87 15.10
C PRO A 42 -8.22 9.16 15.25
N SER A 43 -7.41 8.10 15.40
CA SER A 43 -5.95 8.23 15.45
C SER A 43 -5.39 8.45 14.04
N TRP A 44 -5.14 9.72 13.69
CA TRP A 44 -4.57 10.11 12.39
C TRP A 44 -3.18 9.52 12.12
N ILE A 45 -2.48 9.08 13.18
CA ILE A 45 -1.21 8.35 13.05
C ILE A 45 -1.42 7.04 12.29
N LEU A 46 -2.54 6.33 12.52
CA LEU A 46 -2.84 5.10 11.79
C LEU A 46 -3.02 5.37 10.30
N LEU A 47 -3.68 6.47 9.93
CA LEU A 47 -3.80 6.88 8.53
C LEU A 47 -2.43 7.11 7.89
N ALA A 48 -1.54 7.83 8.60
CA ALA A 48 -0.19 8.09 8.10
C ALA A 48 0.61 6.79 7.92
N VAL A 49 0.47 5.84 8.83
CA VAL A 49 1.13 4.54 8.75
C VAL A 49 0.59 3.71 7.58
N THR A 50 -0.73 3.58 7.44
CA THR A 50 -1.32 2.76 6.37
C THR A 50 -1.07 3.37 4.99
N ALA A 51 -1.15 4.70 4.87
CA ALA A 51 -0.78 5.42 3.66
C ALA A 51 0.72 5.26 3.36
N GLY A 52 1.58 5.31 4.37
CA GLY A 52 3.02 5.10 4.24
C GLY A 52 3.36 3.69 3.73
N VAL A 53 2.70 2.65 4.24
CA VAL A 53 2.85 1.27 3.76
C VAL A 53 2.39 1.16 2.30
N CYS A 54 1.29 1.82 1.95
CA CYS A 54 0.79 1.85 0.57
C CYS A 54 1.82 2.50 -0.38
N LEU A 55 2.37 3.65 0.00
CA LEU A 55 3.40 4.35 -0.78
C LEU A 55 4.70 3.56 -0.87
N ALA A 56 5.11 2.88 0.21
CA ALA A 56 6.28 2.02 0.21
C ALA A 56 6.10 0.81 -0.74
N GLY A 57 4.93 0.17 -0.69
CA GLY A 57 4.57 -0.92 -1.62
C GLY A 57 4.60 -0.45 -3.08
N TRP A 58 4.04 0.72 -3.36
CA TRP A 58 4.09 1.33 -4.69
C TRP A 58 5.53 1.63 -5.15
N GLY A 59 6.37 2.17 -4.25
CA GLY A 59 7.78 2.42 -4.50
C GLY A 59 8.55 1.15 -4.86
N LEU A 60 8.28 0.04 -4.15
CA LEU A 60 8.86 -1.26 -4.43
C LEU A 60 8.45 -1.82 -5.80
N VAL A 61 7.18 -1.65 -6.19
CA VAL A 61 6.72 -2.03 -7.55
C VAL A 61 7.38 -1.18 -8.62
N LYS A 62 7.47 0.14 -8.41
CA LYS A 62 8.18 1.03 -9.35
C LYS A 62 9.65 0.66 -9.50
N ALA A 63 10.29 0.25 -8.41
CA ALA A 63 11.70 -0.17 -8.40
C ALA A 63 11.92 -1.57 -9.01
N SER A 64 10.90 -2.44 -9.04
CA SER A 64 11.02 -3.79 -9.59
C SER A 64 11.03 -3.83 -11.12
N GLY A 65 10.57 -2.75 -11.78
CA GLY A 65 10.49 -2.65 -13.23
C GLY A 65 9.33 -3.46 -13.85
N VAL A 66 8.44 -4.03 -13.02
CA VAL A 66 7.30 -4.85 -13.46
C VAL A 66 6.00 -4.05 -13.27
N PRO A 67 5.09 -4.01 -14.26
CA PRO A 67 3.76 -3.40 -14.10
C PRO A 67 3.01 -4.04 -12.91
N LEU A 68 2.32 -3.21 -12.13
CA LEU A 68 1.63 -3.65 -10.90
C LEU A 68 0.64 -4.81 -11.14
N GLY A 69 0.01 -4.85 -12.33
CA GLY A 69 -0.86 -5.95 -12.75
C GLY A 69 -0.15 -7.24 -13.14
N GLU A 70 1.07 -7.17 -13.67
CA GLU A 70 1.88 -8.37 -13.98
C GLU A 70 2.56 -8.92 -12.72
N ALA A 71 2.90 -8.05 -11.76
CA ALA A 71 3.49 -8.45 -10.49
C ALA A 71 2.57 -9.33 -9.62
N MET A 72 1.24 -9.29 -9.84
CA MET A 72 0.26 -10.15 -9.16
C MET A 72 -0.02 -11.46 -9.90
N LEU A 73 0.46 -11.63 -11.14
CA LEU A 73 0.23 -12.82 -11.98
C LEU A 73 1.37 -13.85 -11.92
N LEU A 74 2.43 -13.56 -11.15
CA LEU A 74 3.57 -14.43 -10.86
C LEU A 74 3.30 -15.31 -9.64
#